data_AF-A0A2X1Q1A5-F1
#
_entry.id   AF-A0A2X1Q1A5-F1
#
_cell.length_a   1.000
_cell.length_b   1.000
_cell.length_c   1.000
_cell.angle_alpha   90.00
_cell.angle_beta   90.00
_cell.angle_gamma   90.00
#
_symmetry.space_group_name_H-M   'P 1'
#
loop_
_entity.id
_entity.type
_entity.pdbx_description
1 polymer ?
#
loop_
_entity_poly.entity_id
_entity_poly.type
_entity_poly.pdbx_seq_one_letter_code
_entity_poly.pdbx_strand_id
1 'polypeptide(L)'
;MGVVNGLSAMKTKADITDDLFGEVIAEKFIPFDYEVSIVGARFKMAKSVFIPLRITCNKNGILRYSVVDSTFPQQSAQQKQAETMLGKIMDKLGYVGVMAMECFVVGDKLLINELAPRVHNSGHWTQLGCAISQFELHLRALLDLPTPELQTFSPSCNGKFNRHKP
;
A
#
# COMPACT_ATOMS: atom_id res chain seq x y z
N MET A 1 8.25 12.56 16.93
CA MET A 1 8.49 11.11 16.87
C MET A 1 7.12 10.45 16.85
N GLY A 2 6.84 9.58 15.88
CA GLY A 2 5.56 8.86 15.79
C GLY A 2 5.69 7.52 16.50
N VAL A 3 4.67 7.08 17.22
CA VAL A 3 4.67 5.78 17.91
C VAL A 3 3.70 4.81 17.24
N VAL A 4 4.18 3.61 16.92
CA VAL A 4 3.38 2.54 16.31
C VAL A 4 2.92 1.58 17.40
N ASN A 5 1.79 1.94 18.01
CA ASN A 5 0.72 1.10 18.54
C ASN A 5 -0.36 2.05 19.12
N GLY A 6 -1.34 2.44 18.30
CA GLY A 6 -2.37 3.43 18.70
C GLY A 6 -1.91 4.89 18.57
N LEU A 7 -1.52 5.26 17.34
CA LEU A 7 -1.20 6.61 16.82
C LEU A 7 -1.36 7.76 17.83
N SER A 8 -0.34 7.96 18.66
CA SER A 8 -0.17 9.20 19.39
C SER A 8 1.12 9.86 18.91
N ALA A 9 1.00 11.09 18.42
CA ALA A 9 2.13 11.88 17.95
C ALA A 9 2.90 12.42 19.15
N MET A 10 4.07 11.85 19.42
CA MET A 10 4.98 12.36 20.44
C MET A 10 5.75 13.55 19.88
N LYS A 11 5.63 14.70 20.54
CA LYS A 11 6.25 15.95 20.11
C LYS A 11 7.61 16.15 20.73
N THR A 12 7.83 15.60 21.93
CA THR A 12 9.04 15.82 22.71
C THR A 12 9.54 14.51 23.34
N LYS A 13 10.79 14.51 23.80
CA LYS A 13 11.37 13.35 24.52
C LYS A 13 10.64 13.06 25.84
N ALA A 14 10.00 14.07 26.44
CA ALA A 14 9.22 13.90 27.66
C ALA A 14 7.95 13.07 27.45
N ASP A 15 7.49 12.91 26.21
CA ASP A 15 6.35 12.05 25.87
C ASP A 15 6.74 10.55 25.84
N ILE A 16 8.04 10.24 25.93
CA ILE A 16 8.57 8.87 25.97
C ILE A 16 8.76 8.48 27.44
N THR A 17 7.70 7.93 28.02
CA THR A 17 7.67 7.41 29.39
C THR A 17 8.18 5.97 29.48
N ASP A 18 8.59 5.54 30.67
CA ASP A 18 9.23 4.24 30.90
C ASP A 18 8.30 3.05 30.59
N ASP A 19 6.98 3.23 30.68
CA ASP A 19 5.96 2.23 30.37
C ASP A 19 5.84 1.90 28.87
N LEU A 20 6.41 2.73 27.99
CA LEU A 20 6.41 2.49 26.55
C LEU A 20 7.52 1.52 26.10
N PHE A 21 8.54 1.30 26.93
CA PHE A 21 9.67 0.45 26.57
C PHE A 21 9.24 -1.01 26.44
N GLY A 22 9.50 -1.60 25.27
CA GLY A 22 9.12 -2.98 24.95
C GLY A 22 7.73 -3.13 24.33
N GLU A 23 6.87 -2.11 24.45
CA GLU A 23 5.48 -2.14 23.97
C GLU A 23 5.30 -1.43 22.62
N VAL A 24 6.21 -0.51 22.28
CA VAL A 24 6.08 0.33 21.09
C VAL A 24 7.37 0.51 20.31
N ILE A 25 7.21 0.87 19.03
CA ILE A 25 8.29 1.34 18.18
C ILE A 25 8.11 2.85 17.97
N ALA A 26 9.16 3.62 18.24
CA ALA A 26 9.20 5.05 17.99
C ALA A 26 9.95 5.34 16.69
N GLU A 27 9.27 5.95 15.73
CA GLU A 27 9.81 6.29 14.42
C GLU A 27 9.93 7.80 14.25
N LYS A 28 10.83 8.23 13.35
CA LYS A 28 10.95 9.64 13.01
C LYS A 28 9.68 10.08 12.28
N PHE A 29 9.16 11.25 12.63
CA PHE A 29 8.08 11.86 11.86
C PHE A 29 8.61 12.27 10.48
N ILE A 30 8.00 11.77 9.41
CA ILE A 30 8.42 12.02 8.03
C ILE A 30 7.52 13.14 7.47
N PRO A 31 8.07 14.31 7.11
CA PRO A 31 7.34 15.28 6.30
C PRO A 31 7.27 14.75 4.86
N PHE A 32 6.10 14.29 4.43
CA PHE A 32 5.86 13.73 3.11
C PHE A 32 4.87 14.59 2.32
N ASP A 33 4.97 14.54 0.99
CA ASP A 33 4.13 15.32 0.08
C ASP A 33 2.73 14.70 -0.05
N TYR A 34 2.69 13.38 -0.22
CA TYR A 34 1.48 12.57 -0.27
C TYR A 34 1.80 11.08 -0.03
N GLU A 35 0.76 10.27 0.13
CA GLU A 35 0.89 8.82 0.31
C GLU A 35 0.52 8.09 -0.98
N VAL A 36 1.20 6.97 -1.24
CA VAL A 36 0.88 6.07 -2.34
C VAL A 36 0.81 4.62 -1.88
N SER A 37 0.06 3.79 -2.59
CA SER A 37 0.01 2.35 -2.36
C SER A 37 0.09 1.58 -3.66
N ILE A 38 0.89 0.51 -3.65
CA ILE A 38 1.00 -0.46 -4.73
C ILE A 38 0.52 -1.83 -4.24
N VAL A 39 -0.15 -2.55 -5.13
CA VAL A 39 -0.53 -3.96 -4.91
C VAL A 39 0.21 -4.80 -5.93
N GLY A 40 0.98 -5.77 -5.45
CA GLY A 40 1.70 -6.73 -6.27
C GLY A 40 1.30 -8.16 -5.92
N ALA A 41 1.43 -9.07 -6.89
CA ALA A 41 1.30 -10.50 -6.66
C ALA A 41 2.53 -11.23 -7.15
N ARG A 42 2.98 -12.22 -6.38
CA ARG A 42 4.07 -13.13 -6.77
C ARG A 42 3.56 -14.56 -6.89
N PHE A 43 3.89 -15.19 -8.01
CA PHE A 43 3.54 -16.57 -8.35
C PHE A 43 4.64 -17.54 -7.90
N LYS A 44 4.33 -18.84 -7.86
CA LYS A 44 5.30 -19.87 -7.47
C LYS A 44 6.55 -19.88 -8.35
N MET A 45 6.37 -19.64 -9.65
CA MET A 45 7.46 -19.54 -10.63
C MET A 45 8.23 -18.20 -10.58
N ALA A 46 8.18 -17.47 -9.46
CA ALA A 46 8.83 -16.17 -9.24
C ALA A 46 8.45 -15.07 -10.26
N LYS A 47 7.36 -15.25 -11.00
CA LYS A 47 6.77 -14.18 -11.80
C LYS A 47 6.01 -13.25 -10.86
N SER A 48 6.33 -11.96 -10.91
CA SER A 48 5.55 -10.93 -10.23
C SER A 48 4.77 -10.08 -11.21
N VAL A 49 3.60 -9.65 -10.79
CA VAL A 49 2.76 -8.72 -11.52
C VAL A 49 2.28 -7.62 -10.58
N PHE A 50 2.13 -6.41 -11.09
CA PHE A 50 1.84 -5.23 -10.28
C PHE A 50 0.66 -4.45 -10.85
N ILE A 51 -0.23 -4.06 -9.95
CA ILE A 51 -1.37 -3.22 -10.25
C ILE A 51 -0.91 -1.74 -10.27
N PRO A 52 -1.51 -0.86 -11.08
CA PRO A 52 -1.17 0.56 -11.08
C PRO A 52 -1.18 1.19 -9.68
N LEU A 53 -0.13 1.95 -9.40
CA LEU A 53 0.11 2.70 -8.17
C LEU A 53 -1.02 3.70 -7.94
N ARG A 54 -1.41 3.85 -6.67
CA ARG A 54 -2.52 4.70 -6.26
C ARG A 54 -2.05 5.79 -5.32
N ILE A 55 -2.61 6.98 -5.45
CA ILE A 55 -2.53 7.98 -4.40
C ILE A 55 -3.56 7.62 -3.33
N THR A 56 -3.12 7.52 -2.09
CA THR A 56 -3.96 7.22 -0.94
C THR A 56 -4.05 8.44 -0.04
N CYS A 57 -5.20 8.63 0.60
CA CYS A 57 -5.35 9.60 1.67
C CYS A 57 -5.79 8.87 2.92
N ASN A 58 -4.90 8.82 3.91
CA ASN A 58 -5.21 8.34 5.24
C ASN A 58 -5.55 9.52 6.17
N LYS A 59 -6.59 9.36 7.00
CA LYS A 59 -6.92 10.31 8.06
C LYS A 59 -7.07 9.55 9.37
N ASN A 60 -6.27 9.92 10.37
CA ASN A 60 -6.17 9.23 11.67
C ASN A 60 -5.82 7.74 11.52
N GLY A 61 -4.88 7.42 10.61
CA GLY A 61 -4.49 6.03 10.34
C GLY A 61 -5.53 5.18 9.60
N ILE A 62 -6.60 5.81 9.08
CA ILE A 62 -7.65 5.11 8.35
C ILE A 62 -7.72 5.66 6.92
N LEU A 63 -7.63 4.76 5.94
CA LEU A 63 -7.85 5.08 4.53
C LEU A 63 -9.21 5.74 4.31
N ARG A 64 -9.19 6.97 3.78
CA ARG A 64 -10.38 7.73 3.39
C ARG A 64 -10.71 7.52 1.94
N TYR A 65 -9.73 7.67 1.05
CA TYR A 65 -9.90 7.43 -0.37
C TYR A 65 -8.59 7.02 -1.03
N SER A 66 -8.70 6.26 -2.12
CA SER A 66 -7.61 5.92 -3.03
C SER A 66 -8.02 6.33 -4.44
N VAL A 67 -7.14 7.03 -5.18
CA VAL A 67 -7.40 7.62 -6.51
C VAL A 67 -6.30 7.22 -7.51
N VAL A 68 -6.68 6.96 -8.76
CA VAL A 68 -5.76 6.91 -9.92
C VAL A 68 -5.83 8.29 -10.51
N ASP A 69 -4.69 8.95 -10.60
CA ASP A 69 -4.55 10.14 -11.42
C ASP A 69 -3.44 9.86 -12.43
N SER A 70 -3.84 9.54 -13.66
CA SER A 70 -2.91 9.33 -14.77
C SER A 70 -2.25 10.62 -15.25
N THR A 71 -2.72 11.80 -14.79
CA THR A 71 -2.14 13.10 -15.12
C THR A 71 -1.04 13.52 -14.14
N PHE A 72 -0.77 12.72 -13.11
CA PHE A 72 0.24 13.04 -12.11
C PHE A 72 1.67 12.91 -12.71
N PRO A 73 2.48 13.99 -12.73
CA PRO A 73 3.70 14.06 -13.54
C PRO A 73 4.81 13.08 -13.13
N GLN A 74 4.73 12.45 -11.95
CA GLN A 74 5.72 11.49 -11.47
C GLN A 74 5.24 10.03 -11.44
N GLN A 75 4.00 9.77 -11.88
CA GLN A 75 3.35 8.47 -11.72
C GLN A 75 4.18 7.30 -12.28
N SER A 76 4.77 7.46 -13.46
CA SER A 76 5.55 6.37 -14.11
C SER A 76 6.87 6.07 -13.39
N ALA A 77 7.57 7.11 -12.91
CA ALA A 77 8.81 6.93 -12.17
C ALA A 77 8.54 6.27 -10.80
N GLN A 78 7.50 6.75 -10.11
CA GLN A 78 7.08 6.21 -8.81
C GLN A 78 6.55 4.78 -8.95
N GLN A 79 5.81 4.46 -10.02
CA GLN A 79 5.40 3.10 -10.34
C GLN A 79 6.61 2.16 -10.39
N LYS A 80 7.60 2.47 -11.24
CA LYS A 80 8.82 1.64 -11.37
C LYS A 80 9.57 1.48 -10.06
N GLN A 81 9.68 2.56 -9.27
CA GLN A 81 10.33 2.50 -7.97
C GLN A 81 9.57 1.57 -7.01
N ALA A 82 8.24 1.70 -6.94
CA ALA A 82 7.39 0.89 -6.08
C ALA A 82 7.42 -0.59 -6.47
N GLU A 83 7.34 -0.91 -7.77
CA GLU A 83 7.46 -2.28 -8.30
C GLU A 83 8.82 -2.89 -7.97
N THR A 84 9.90 -2.13 -8.14
CA THR A 84 11.26 -2.59 -7.81
C THR A 84 11.40 -2.89 -6.32
N MET A 85 10.88 -2.03 -5.46
CA MET A 85 10.94 -2.20 -4.01
C MET A 85 10.11 -3.41 -3.55
N LEU A 86 8.84 -3.48 -3.96
CA LEU A 86 7.94 -4.56 -3.56
C LEU A 86 8.37 -5.90 -4.17
N GLY A 87 8.81 -5.93 -5.43
CA GLY A 87 9.34 -7.13 -6.08
C GLY A 87 10.52 -7.72 -5.31
N LYS A 88 11.52 -6.89 -4.98
CA LYS A 88 12.68 -7.32 -4.17
C LYS A 88 12.28 -7.91 -2.82
N ILE A 89 11.28 -7.32 -2.16
CA ILE A 89 10.77 -7.82 -0.87
C ILE A 89 10.09 -9.18 -1.06
N MET A 90 9.15 -9.29 -2.00
CA MET A 90 8.44 -10.55 -2.27
C MET A 90 9.40 -11.67 -2.67
N ASP A 91 10.42 -11.36 -3.48
CA ASP A 91 11.45 -12.32 -3.87
C ASP A 91 12.32 -12.75 -2.70
N LYS A 92 12.80 -11.80 -1.89
CA LYS A 92 13.64 -12.09 -0.73
C LYS A 92 12.90 -12.95 0.30
N LEU A 93 11.59 -12.76 0.45
CA LEU A 93 10.73 -13.53 1.35
C LEU A 93 10.23 -14.84 0.73
N GLY A 94 10.42 -15.07 -0.57
CA GLY A 94 9.81 -16.20 -1.28
C GLY A 94 8.27 -16.17 -1.22
N TYR A 95 7.67 -14.98 -1.10
CA TYR A 95 6.24 -14.82 -0.87
C TYR A 95 5.42 -15.28 -2.08
N VAL A 96 4.28 -15.94 -1.84
CA VAL A 96 3.33 -16.35 -2.90
C VAL A 96 1.95 -15.81 -2.54
N GLY A 97 1.34 -15.08 -3.47
CA GLY A 97 0.10 -14.36 -3.24
C GLY A 97 0.25 -12.85 -3.46
N VAL A 98 -0.79 -12.11 -3.07
CA VAL A 98 -0.86 -10.65 -3.11
C VAL A 98 -0.28 -10.01 -1.85
N MET A 99 0.57 -9.00 -2.04
CA MET A 99 1.08 -8.12 -1.01
C MET A 99 0.84 -6.66 -1.42
N ALA A 100 0.39 -5.85 -0.47
CA ALA A 100 0.33 -4.40 -0.63
C ALA A 100 1.49 -3.73 0.10
N MET A 101 1.97 -2.63 -0.48
CA MET A 101 2.97 -1.75 0.10
C MET A 101 2.45 -0.32 0.08
N GLU A 102 2.41 0.31 1.25
CA GLU A 102 2.13 1.74 1.39
C GLU A 102 3.43 2.51 1.56
N CYS A 103 3.53 3.64 0.87
CA CYS A 103 4.71 4.49 0.88
C CYS A 103 4.34 5.95 1.11
N PHE A 104 5.25 6.66 1.78
CA PHE A 104 5.31 8.11 1.77
C PHE A 104 6.14 8.58 0.57
N VAL A 105 5.64 9.61 -0.12
CA VAL A 105 6.40 10.32 -1.16
C VAL A 105 7.12 11.51 -0.52
N VAL A 106 8.43 11.57 -0.69
CA VAL A 106 9.27 12.67 -0.19
C VAL A 106 10.15 13.17 -1.35
N GLY A 107 9.69 14.22 -2.03
CA GLY A 107 10.23 14.63 -3.33
C GLY A 107 10.15 13.47 -4.33
N ASP A 108 11.28 13.11 -4.93
CA ASP A 108 11.34 12.06 -5.95
C ASP A 108 11.55 10.65 -5.38
N LYS A 109 11.36 10.44 -4.06
CA LYS A 109 11.64 9.17 -3.39
C LYS A 109 10.42 8.59 -2.70
N LEU A 110 10.32 7.26 -2.72
CA LEU A 110 9.39 6.49 -1.91
C LEU A 110 10.07 5.97 -0.63
N LEU A 111 9.42 6.20 0.51
CA LEU A 111 9.76 5.58 1.79
C LEU A 111 8.65 4.61 2.18
N ILE A 112 8.99 3.36 2.48
CA ILE A 112 7.99 2.35 2.89
C ILE A 112 7.43 2.74 4.25
N ASN A 113 6.11 2.79 4.35
CA ASN A 113 5.37 2.99 5.59
C ASN A 113 4.86 1.64 6.13
N GLU A 114 4.17 0.85 5.30
CA GLU A 114 3.57 -0.41 5.72
C GLU A 114 3.67 -1.47 4.62
N LEU A 115 3.78 -2.74 5.04
CA LEU A 115 3.62 -3.91 4.19
C LEU A 115 2.46 -4.77 4.71
N ALA A 116 1.52 -5.09 3.83
CA ALA A 116 0.41 -5.99 4.15
C ALA A 116 0.53 -7.26 3.28
N PRO A 117 0.93 -8.43 3.83
CA PRO A 117 1.05 -9.69 3.11
C PRO A 117 -0.32 -10.36 2.89
N ARG A 118 -1.25 -9.60 2.35
CA ARG A 118 -2.64 -9.97 2.05
C ARG A 118 -3.24 -8.96 1.08
N VAL A 119 -4.46 -9.25 0.60
CA VAL A 119 -5.30 -8.23 -0.04
C VAL A 119 -5.51 -7.03 0.89
N HIS A 120 -5.62 -5.84 0.31
CA HIS A 120 -5.59 -4.58 1.05
C HIS A 120 -6.70 -3.62 0.64
N ASN A 121 -7.11 -2.74 1.58
CA ASN A 121 -8.19 -1.79 1.31
C ASN A 121 -7.85 -0.87 0.13
N SER A 122 -6.60 -0.44 0.02
CA SER A 122 -6.13 0.41 -1.09
C SER A 122 -6.25 -0.26 -2.47
N GLY A 123 -6.48 -1.57 -2.53
CA GLY A 123 -6.69 -2.34 -3.76
C GLY A 123 -8.15 -2.67 -4.11
N HIS A 124 -9.16 -2.32 -3.29
CA HIS A 124 -10.56 -2.71 -3.56
C HIS A 124 -11.12 -2.10 -4.86
N TRP A 125 -10.59 -0.97 -5.32
CA TRP A 125 -10.97 -0.36 -6.60
C TRP A 125 -10.81 -1.32 -7.79
N THR A 126 -9.87 -2.28 -7.71
CA THR A 126 -9.59 -3.28 -8.75
C THR A 126 -10.81 -4.14 -9.09
N GLN A 127 -11.79 -4.24 -8.19
CA GLN A 127 -13.03 -4.98 -8.44
C GLN A 127 -13.89 -4.35 -9.55
N LEU A 128 -13.77 -3.04 -9.77
CA LEU A 128 -14.56 -2.30 -10.76
C LEU A 128 -13.70 -1.51 -11.76
N GLY A 129 -12.39 -1.36 -11.50
CA GLY A 129 -11.48 -0.57 -12.33
C GLY A 129 -10.45 -1.38 -13.11
N CYS A 130 -10.29 -2.67 -12.83
CA CYS A 130 -9.29 -3.54 -13.46
C CYS A 130 -9.92 -4.80 -14.06
N ALA A 131 -9.27 -5.34 -15.09
CA ALA A 131 -9.61 -6.64 -15.70
C ALA A 131 -9.53 -7.81 -14.71
N ILE A 132 -8.80 -7.64 -13.60
CA ILE A 132 -8.71 -8.62 -12.51
C ILE A 132 -8.73 -7.91 -11.17
N SER A 133 -9.55 -8.42 -10.25
CA SER A 133 -9.56 -7.94 -8.86
C SER A 133 -8.35 -8.46 -8.10
N GLN A 134 -7.88 -7.72 -7.09
CA GLN A 134 -6.79 -8.20 -6.22
C GLN A 134 -7.13 -9.54 -5.52
N PHE A 135 -8.41 -9.83 -5.28
CA PHE A 135 -8.87 -11.07 -4.66
C PHE A 135 -8.67 -12.24 -5.60
N GLU A 136 -9.11 -12.07 -6.85
CA GLU A 136 -8.89 -13.07 -7.90
C GLU A 136 -7.39 -13.24 -8.19
N LEU A 137 -6.64 -12.14 -8.25
CA LEU A 137 -5.19 -12.17 -8.43
C LEU A 137 -4.48 -12.95 -7.32
N HIS A 138 -4.92 -12.77 -6.06
CA HIS A 138 -4.40 -13.51 -4.92
C HIS A 138 -4.62 -15.02 -5.08
N LEU A 139 -5.84 -15.44 -5.45
CA LEU A 139 -6.16 -16.85 -5.68
C LEU A 139 -5.36 -17.43 -6.85
N ARG A 140 -5.27 -16.70 -7.98
CA ARG A 140 -4.49 -17.15 -9.14
C ARG A 140 -3.01 -17.32 -8.79
N ALA A 141 -2.43 -16.42 -7.99
CA ALA A 141 -1.06 -16.53 -7.53
C ALA A 141 -0.81 -17.77 -6.65
N LEU A 142 -1.75 -18.09 -5.75
CA LEU A 142 -1.67 -19.28 -4.90
C LEU A 142 -1.83 -20.60 -5.69
N LEU A 143 -2.74 -20.60 -6.66
CA LEU A 143 -3.10 -21.76 -7.48
C LEU A 143 -2.25 -21.90 -8.75
N ASP A 144 -1.34 -20.96 -9.01
CA ASP A 144 -0.49 -20.90 -10.21
C ASP A 144 -1.29 -20.86 -11.53
N LEU A 145 -2.42 -20.14 -11.52
CA LEU A 145 -3.29 -19.96 -12.68
C LEU A 145 -2.83 -18.77 -13.54
N PRO A 146 -3.01 -18.82 -14.88
CA PRO A 146 -2.64 -17.71 -15.76
C PRO A 146 -3.41 -16.44 -15.38
N THR A 147 -2.79 -15.27 -15.47
CA THR A 147 -3.48 -13.98 -15.27
C THR A 147 -3.89 -13.39 -16.62
N PRO A 148 -5.06 -12.75 -16.73
CA PRO A 148 -5.33 -11.87 -17.87
C PRO A 148 -4.34 -10.71 -17.86
N GLU A 149 -4.28 -9.97 -18.97
CA GLU A 149 -3.53 -8.72 -19.02
C GLU A 149 -4.07 -7.74 -17.96
N LEU A 150 -3.16 -7.12 -17.22
CA LEU A 150 -3.49 -6.14 -16.18
C LEU A 150 -3.89 -4.82 -16.84
N GLN A 151 -5.14 -4.75 -17.27
CA GLN A 151 -5.71 -3.57 -17.91
C GLN A 151 -6.65 -2.85 -16.95
N THR A 152 -6.44 -1.54 -16.80
CA THR A 152 -7.42 -0.63 -16.19
C THR A 152 -8.38 -0.12 -17.26
N PHE A 153 -9.68 -0.35 -17.10
CA PHE A 153 -10.69 0.03 -18.09
C PHE A 153 -11.60 1.17 -17.63
N SER A 154 -11.57 1.56 -16.34
CA SER A 154 -12.38 2.65 -15.83
C SER A 154 -11.69 3.39 -14.67
N PRO A 155 -11.76 4.74 -14.63
CA PRO A 155 -11.45 5.48 -13.42
C PRO A 155 -12.35 5.00 -12.28
N SER A 156 -11.74 4.61 -11.17
CA SER A 156 -12.47 4.17 -9.98
C SER A 156 -11.76 4.69 -8.74
N CYS A 157 -12.54 5.01 -7.71
CA CYS A 157 -12.07 5.35 -6.38
C CYS A 157 -12.73 4.42 -5.37
N ASN A 158 -12.03 4.14 -4.27
CA ASN A 158 -12.62 3.42 -3.16
C ASN A 158 -12.30 4.15 -1.86
N GLY A 159 -13.24 4.13 -0.91
CA GLY A 159 -13.09 4.82 0.35
C GLY A 159 -13.86 4.13 1.47
N LYS A 160 -13.44 4.38 2.72
CA LYS A 160 -14.20 3.98 3.91
C LYS A 160 -15.08 5.15 4.35
N PHE A 161 -16.39 4.98 4.19
CA PHE A 161 -17.38 5.87 4.75
C PHE A 161 -17.81 5.33 6.11
N ASN A 162 -17.72 6.16 7.15
CA ASN A 162 -18.27 5.80 8.45
C ASN A 162 -19.78 5.60 8.28
N ARG A 163 -20.29 4.41 8.59
CA ARG A 163 -21.73 4.25 8.85
C ARG A 163 -22.04 5.15 10.04
N HIS A 164 -22.76 6.24 9.83
CA HIS A 164 -23.48 6.84 10.94
C HIS A 164 -24.46 5.74 11.39
N LYS A 165 -24.28 5.23 12.61
CA LYS A 165 -25.38 4.51 13.25
C LYS A 165 -26.53 5.53 13.37
N PRO A 166 -27.78 5.16 13.00
CA PRO A 166 -28.93 6.00 13.34
C PRO A 166 -29.02 6.22 14.84
#